data_AF-A0A2W6YG80-F1
#
_entry.id   AF-A0A2W6YG80-F1
#
_cell.length_a   1.000
_cell.length_b   1.000
_cell.length_c   1.000
_cell.angle_alpha   90.00
_cell.angle_beta   90.00
_cell.angle_gamma   90.00
#
_symmetry.space_group_name_H-M   'P 1'
#
loop_
_entity.id
_entity.type
_entity.pdbx_description
1 polymer ?
#
loop_
_entity_poly.entity_id
_entity_poly.type
_entity_poly.pdbx_seq_one_letter_code
_entity_poly.pdbx_strand_id
1 'polypeptide(L)'
;MSASPDRCVQLSRMEAARRQTQRQLDIIQRQITRRMTALIPTLQPRRTSYRRGKPPDPRAFLERYRANLAVLTAERQPEIDALARKLVRQDRAISLLRGRFDLPSEGAHPAPRHPGTR
;
A
#
# COMPACT_ATOMS: atom_id res chain seq x y z
N MET A 1 2.86 37.52 -5.22
CA MET A 1 1.83 36.80 -4.43
C MET A 1 1.20 35.74 -5.32
N SER A 2 1.62 34.46 -5.22
CA SER A 2 0.93 33.30 -5.83
C SER A 2 1.59 31.95 -5.49
N ALA A 3 2.33 31.83 -4.37
CA ALA A 3 2.99 30.56 -4.03
C ALA A 3 2.02 29.48 -3.51
N SER A 4 0.77 29.82 -3.18
CA SER A 4 -0.20 28.90 -2.56
C SER A 4 -0.93 27.95 -3.52
N PRO A 5 -1.48 28.39 -4.69
CA PRO A 5 -2.20 27.48 -5.58
C PRO A 5 -1.30 26.42 -6.21
N ASP A 6 -0.09 26.77 -6.66
CA ASP A 6 0.86 25.82 -7.27
C ASP A 6 1.25 24.70 -6.32
N ARG A 7 1.42 25.03 -5.03
CA ARG A 7 1.73 24.04 -4.00
C ARG A 7 0.53 23.12 -3.72
N CYS A 8 -0.70 23.64 -3.63
CA CYS A 8 -1.90 22.80 -3.46
C CYS A 8 -2.10 21.84 -4.65
N VAL A 9 -1.82 22.30 -5.88
CA VAL A 9 -1.83 21.46 -7.08
C VAL A 9 -0.75 20.38 -7.01
N GLN A 10 0.46 20.71 -6.56
CA GLN A 10 1.54 19.75 -6.37
C GLN A 10 1.18 18.67 -5.34
N LEU A 11 0.62 19.06 -4.20
CA LEU A 11 0.17 18.12 -3.15
C LEU A 11 -0.91 17.17 -3.70
N SER A 12 -1.91 17.71 -4.39
CA SER A 12 -2.99 16.92 -5.01
C SER A 12 -2.46 15.90 -6.02
N ARG A 13 -1.44 16.28 -6.82
CA ARG A 13 -0.76 15.36 -7.76
C ARG A 13 -0.01 14.25 -7.03
N MET A 14 0.70 14.56 -5.94
CA MET A 14 1.42 13.55 -5.15
C MET A 14 0.45 12.56 -4.48
N GLU A 15 -0.66 13.04 -3.94
CA GLU A 15 -1.71 12.19 -3.37
C GLU A 15 -2.39 11.30 -4.42
N ALA A 16 -2.59 11.81 -5.64
CA ALA A 16 -3.09 11.01 -6.75
C ALA A 16 -2.09 9.89 -7.13
N ALA A 17 -0.79 10.19 -7.22
CA ALA A 17 0.25 9.20 -7.50
C ALA A 17 0.36 8.13 -6.39
N ARG A 18 0.13 8.51 -5.13
CA ARG A 18 0.05 7.61 -3.98
C ARG A 18 -1.16 6.68 -4.07
N ARG A 19 -2.35 7.23 -4.37
CA ARG A 19 -3.57 6.44 -4.62
C ARG A 19 -3.41 5.47 -5.78
N GLN A 20 -2.72 5.88 -6.85
CA GLN A 20 -2.45 4.99 -7.98
C GLN A 20 -1.56 3.81 -7.58
N THR A 21 -0.50 4.06 -6.81
CA THR A 21 0.41 3.00 -6.32
C THR A 21 -0.33 2.05 -5.37
N GLN A 22 -1.22 2.57 -4.52
CA GLN A 22 -2.08 1.76 -3.67
C GLN A 22 -3.07 0.89 -4.46
N ARG A 23 -3.65 1.43 -5.54
CA ARG A 23 -4.52 0.66 -6.44
C ARG A 23 -3.77 -0.47 -7.14
N GLN A 24 -2.51 -0.26 -7.52
CA GLN A 24 -1.67 -1.31 -8.09
C GLN A 24 -1.47 -2.46 -7.09
N LEU A 25 -1.18 -2.15 -5.82
CA LEU A 25 -1.12 -3.17 -4.76
C LEU A 25 -2.45 -3.91 -4.61
N ASP A 26 -3.58 -3.19 -4.57
CA ASP A 26 -4.91 -3.81 -4.47
C ASP A 26 -5.19 -4.77 -5.63
N ILE A 27 -4.83 -4.40 -6.86
CA ILE A 27 -4.96 -5.26 -8.04
C ILE A 27 -4.13 -6.54 -7.87
N ILE A 28 -2.88 -6.43 -7.40
CA ILE A 28 -2.02 -7.61 -7.16
C ILE A 28 -2.64 -8.52 -6.09
N GLN A 29 -3.12 -7.95 -4.98
CA GLN A 29 -3.76 -8.73 -3.91
C GLN A 29 -5.03 -9.45 -4.40
N ARG A 30 -5.84 -8.77 -5.23
CA ARG A 30 -7.01 -9.39 -5.88
C ARG A 30 -6.62 -10.50 -6.84
N GLN A 31 -5.54 -10.34 -7.59
CA GLN A 31 -5.06 -11.38 -8.51
C GLN A 31 -4.57 -12.62 -7.75
N ILE A 32 -3.84 -12.44 -6.65
CA ILE A 32 -3.42 -13.54 -5.77
C ILE A 32 -4.67 -14.26 -5.22
N THR A 33 -5.62 -13.50 -4.67
CA THR A 33 -6.86 -14.05 -4.12
C THR A 33 -7.67 -14.81 -5.18
N ARG A 34 -7.81 -14.26 -6.39
CA ARG A 34 -8.55 -14.88 -7.49
C ARG A 34 -7.88 -16.15 -8.00
N ARG A 35 -6.55 -16.17 -8.11
CA ARG A 35 -5.80 -17.39 -8.45
C ARG A 35 -5.97 -18.45 -7.36
N MET A 36 -5.89 -18.05 -6.09
CA MET A 36 -6.12 -18.95 -4.96
C MET A 36 -7.52 -19.55 -4.97
N THR A 37 -8.58 -18.75 -5.18
CA THR A 37 -9.95 -19.28 -5.23
C THR A 37 -10.20 -20.18 -6.43
N ALA A 38 -9.57 -19.91 -7.58
CA ALA A 38 -9.63 -20.78 -8.75
C ALA A 38 -8.94 -22.15 -8.53
N LEU A 39 -7.97 -22.24 -7.60
CA LEU A 39 -7.30 -23.49 -7.24
C LEU A 39 -8.10 -24.31 -6.21
N ILE A 40 -9.08 -23.75 -5.51
CA ILE A 40 -9.87 -24.48 -4.49
C ILE A 40 -10.54 -25.74 -5.08
N PRO A 41 -11.22 -25.71 -6.24
CA PRO A 41 -11.86 -26.90 -6.81
C PRO A 41 -10.87 -27.97 -7.27
N THR A 42 -9.64 -27.60 -7.65
CA THR A 42 -8.60 -28.56 -8.06
C THR A 42 -7.87 -29.17 -6.86
N LEU A 43 -7.83 -28.43 -5.75
CA LEU A 43 -7.32 -28.89 -4.45
C LEU A 43 -8.33 -29.75 -3.69
N GLN A 44 -9.63 -29.60 -3.98
CA GLN A 44 -10.65 -30.50 -3.44
C GLN A 44 -10.44 -31.91 -4.03
N PRO A 45 -10.49 -32.96 -3.18
CA PRO A 45 -10.49 -34.33 -3.69
C PRO A 45 -11.65 -34.47 -4.68
N ARG A 46 -11.35 -34.83 -5.93
CA ARG A 46 -12.38 -35.24 -6.90
C ARG A 46 -13.26 -36.25 -6.16
N ARG A 47 -14.58 -36.04 -6.20
CA ARG A 47 -15.63 -36.85 -5.55
C ARG A 47 -15.59 -38.35 -5.93
N THR A 48 -14.58 -38.78 -6.70
CA THR A 48 -14.34 -40.10 -7.27
C THR A 48 -13.69 -41.11 -6.32
N SER A 49 -13.43 -40.80 -5.05
CA SER A 49 -12.94 -41.83 -4.11
C SER A 49 -13.59 -41.80 -2.72
N TYR A 50 -14.92 -41.74 -2.68
CA TYR A 50 -15.70 -42.36 -1.59
C TYR A 50 -15.55 -43.91 -1.57
N ARG A 51 -14.46 -44.47 -2.12
CA ARG A 51 -14.32 -45.91 -2.34
C ARG A 51 -13.84 -46.68 -1.11
N ARG A 52 -13.52 -46.01 0.01
CA ARG A 52 -13.01 -46.70 1.21
C ARG A 52 -13.09 -45.88 2.50
N GLY A 53 -14.24 -45.30 2.84
CA GLY A 53 -14.57 -44.88 4.23
C GLY A 53 -13.68 -43.86 4.95
N LYS A 54 -12.59 -43.35 4.34
CA LYS A 54 -11.66 -42.41 4.98
C LYS A 54 -11.96 -40.99 4.46
N PRO A 55 -12.42 -40.08 5.31
CA PRO A 55 -12.65 -38.70 4.91
C PRO A 55 -11.32 -38.07 4.44
N PRO A 56 -11.36 -37.18 3.44
CA PRO A 56 -10.17 -36.47 2.99
C PRO A 56 -9.54 -35.69 4.15
N ASP A 57 -8.23 -35.84 4.32
CA ASP A 57 -7.50 -35.25 5.43
C ASP A 57 -7.53 -33.71 5.35
N PRO A 58 -8.24 -33.01 6.26
CA PRO A 58 -8.39 -31.56 6.20
C PRO A 58 -7.06 -30.82 6.37
N ARG A 59 -6.10 -31.43 7.09
CA ARG A 59 -4.79 -30.85 7.34
C ARG A 59 -3.93 -30.91 6.09
N ALA A 60 -3.94 -32.04 5.37
CA ALA A 60 -3.23 -32.17 4.10
C ALA A 60 -3.76 -31.17 3.04
N PHE A 61 -5.07 -30.88 3.04
CA PHE A 61 -5.64 -29.83 2.19
C PHE A 61 -5.12 -28.43 2.57
N LEU A 62 -5.13 -28.08 3.86
CA LEU A 62 -4.64 -26.78 4.34
C LEU A 62 -3.13 -26.60 4.09
N GLU A 63 -2.34 -27.66 4.21
CA GLU A 63 -0.90 -27.64 3.90
C GLU A 63 -0.66 -27.37 2.41
N ARG A 64 -1.37 -28.06 1.51
CA ARG A 64 -1.32 -27.79 0.06
C ARG A 64 -1.79 -26.38 -0.26
N TYR A 65 -2.85 -25.91 0.39
CA TYR A 65 -3.36 -24.55 0.22
C TYR A 65 -2.31 -23.50 0.62
N ARG A 66 -1.70 -23.65 1.81
CA ARG A 66 -0.65 -22.74 2.30
C ARG A 66 0.60 -22.76 1.43
N ALA A 67 1.02 -23.94 0.96
CA ALA A 67 2.17 -24.06 0.06
C ALA A 67 1.93 -23.34 -1.27
N ASN A 68 0.75 -23.51 -1.88
CA ASN A 68 0.39 -22.81 -3.12
C ASN A 68 0.29 -21.29 -2.93
N LEU A 69 -0.26 -20.85 -1.78
CA LEU A 69 -0.29 -19.42 -1.43
C LEU A 69 1.13 -18.87 -1.32
N ALA A 70 2.03 -19.57 -0.60
CA ALA A 70 3.41 -19.13 -0.45
C ALA A 70 4.13 -19.00 -1.79
N VAL A 71 3.92 -19.92 -2.73
CA VAL A 71 4.49 -19.84 -4.09
C VAL A 71 3.95 -18.61 -4.84
N LEU A 72 2.62 -18.43 -4.87
CA LEU A 72 2.00 -17.30 -5.57
C LEU A 72 2.40 -15.95 -4.97
N THR A 73 2.52 -15.88 -3.64
CA THR A 73 3.00 -14.70 -2.94
C THR A 73 4.47 -14.46 -3.22
N ALA A 74 5.33 -15.48 -3.18
CA ALA A 74 6.76 -15.35 -3.46
C ALA A 74 7.03 -14.82 -4.88
N GLU A 75 6.28 -15.28 -5.89
CA GLU A 75 6.38 -14.78 -7.27
C GLU A 75 6.04 -13.28 -7.40
N ARG A 76 5.15 -12.76 -6.55
CA ARG A 76 4.73 -11.34 -6.56
C ARG A 76 5.40 -10.51 -5.47
N GLN A 77 6.13 -11.15 -4.56
CA GLN A 77 6.78 -10.50 -3.43
C GLN A 77 7.72 -9.37 -3.84
N PRO A 78 8.63 -9.52 -4.83
CA PRO A 78 9.51 -8.41 -5.21
C PRO A 78 8.75 -7.19 -5.74
N GLU A 79 7.62 -7.41 -6.43
CA GLU A 79 6.75 -6.35 -6.93
C GLU A 79 5.98 -5.67 -5.79
N ILE A 80 5.42 -6.46 -4.86
CA ILE A 80 4.75 -5.97 -3.65
C ILE A 80 5.72 -5.12 -2.82
N ASP A 81 6.94 -5.63 -2.58
CA ASP A 81 7.95 -4.93 -1.80
C ASP A 81 8.41 -3.64 -2.48
N ALA A 82 8.55 -3.64 -3.81
CA ALA A 82 8.89 -2.43 -4.57
C ALA A 82 7.81 -1.36 -4.45
N LEU A 83 6.53 -1.75 -4.60
CA LEU A 83 5.40 -0.83 -4.45
C LEU A 83 5.21 -0.36 -3.00
N ALA A 84 5.44 -1.23 -2.02
CA ALA A 84 5.39 -0.86 -0.60
C ALA A 84 6.48 0.15 -0.25
N ARG A 85 7.73 -0.07 -0.69
CA ARG A 85 8.82 0.91 -0.52
C ARG A 85 8.51 2.24 -1.21
N LYS A 86 7.87 2.19 -2.39
CA LYS A 86 7.44 3.39 -3.12
C LYS A 86 6.37 4.16 -2.34
N LEU A 87 5.39 3.47 -1.74
CA LEU A 87 4.38 4.10 -0.89
C LEU A 87 5.01 4.80 0.32
N VAL A 88 5.94 4.15 1.02
CA VAL A 88 6.63 4.77 2.16
C VAL A 88 7.36 6.05 1.75
N ARG A 89 8.00 6.06 0.58
CA ARG A 89 8.66 7.27 0.05
C ARG A 89 7.64 8.36 -0.32
N GLN A 90 6.53 8.00 -0.94
CA GLN A 90 5.45 8.94 -1.27
C GLN A 90 4.81 9.53 -0.02
N ASP A 91 4.52 8.71 0.98
CA ASP A 91 3.93 9.13 2.25
C ASP A 91 4.86 10.09 2.99
N ARG A 92 6.16 9.78 3.07
CA ARG A 92 7.16 10.70 3.63
C ARG A 92 7.20 12.04 2.90
N ALA A 93 7.22 12.03 1.56
CA ALA A 93 7.27 13.26 0.77
C ALA A 93 5.99 14.10 0.93
N ILE A 94 4.82 13.46 0.99
CA ILE A 94 3.54 14.12 1.25
C ILE A 94 3.52 14.72 2.66
N SER A 95 3.96 13.99 3.68
CA SER A 95 4.04 14.48 5.06
C SER A 95 4.97 15.69 5.20
N LEU A 96 6.14 15.67 4.57
CA LEU A 96 7.06 16.81 4.56
C LEU A 96 6.44 18.04 3.88
N LEU A 97 5.76 17.82 2.75
CA LEU A 97 5.11 18.90 2.03
C LEU A 97 3.94 19.50 2.85
N ARG A 98 3.13 18.66 3.51
CA ARG A 98 2.08 19.05 4.47
C ARG A 98 2.63 19.86 5.64
N GLY A 99 3.71 19.40 6.28
CA GLY A 99 4.36 20.16 7.35
C GLY A 99 4.89 21.52 6.90
N ARG A 100 5.31 21.65 5.64
CA ARG A 100 5.71 22.93 5.05
C ARG A 100 4.52 23.87 4.77
N PHE A 101 3.30 23.34 4.63
CA PHE A 101 2.08 24.15 4.55
C PHE A 101 1.58 24.60 5.92
N ASP A 102 1.73 23.74 6.93
CA ASP A 102 1.28 24.01 8.30
C ASP A 102 2.23 24.97 9.04
N LEU A 103 3.49 25.08 8.63
CA LEU A 103 4.39 26.13 9.13
C LEU A 103 3.94 27.49 8.55
N PRO A 104 3.42 28.41 9.38
CA PRO A 104 3.14 29.76 8.91
C PRO A 104 4.46 30.37 8.42
N SER A 105 4.36 31.18 7.38
CA SER A 105 5.44 32.06 6.93
C SER A 105 5.70 33.14 7.99
N GLU A 106 6.08 32.75 9.20
CA GLU A 106 6.55 33.64 10.26
C GLU A 106 8.02 33.96 10.01
N GLY A 107 8.22 34.71 8.94
CA GLY A 107 9.44 35.42 8.61
C GLY A 107 9.13 36.87 8.28
N ALA A 108 8.11 37.45 8.94
CA ALA A 108 7.89 38.88 8.96
C ALA A 108 8.93 39.49 9.92
N HIS A 109 10.07 39.83 9.35
CA HIS A 109 11.06 40.85 9.74
C HIS A 109 11.02 41.40 11.19
N PRO A 110 12.14 41.33 11.95
CA PRO A 110 12.22 41.95 13.26
C PRO A 110 12.25 43.48 13.07
N ALA A 111 11.21 44.18 13.51
CA ALA A 111 11.25 45.64 13.61
C ALA A 111 12.12 46.03 14.82
N PRO A 112 13.20 46.82 14.66
CA PRO A 112 13.94 47.35 15.79
C PRO A 112 13.11 48.50 16.38
N ARG A 113 12.59 48.31 17.60
CA ARG A 113 12.06 49.45 18.38
C ARG A 113 13.22 50.08 19.15
N HIS A 114 13.60 51.27 18.70
CA HIS A 114 14.54 52.17 19.34
C HIS A 114 14.19 52.47 20.82
N PRO A 115 15.19 52.88 21.64
CA PRO A 115 15.03 53.06 23.08
C PRO A 115 14.27 54.35 23.40
N GLY A 116 13.21 54.22 24.21
CA GLY A 116 12.46 55.33 24.77
C GLY A 116 12.96 55.69 26.16
N THR A 117 13.56 56.87 26.24
CA THR A 117 13.80 57.74 27.40
C THR A 117 12.93 57.48 28.63
N ARG A 118 13.58 57.36 29.80
CA ARG A 118 13.20 58.09 31.01
C ARG A 118 14.42 58.35 31.89
#